data_AF-A0A9D4M2I3-F1
#
_entry.id   AF-A0A9D4M2I3-F1
#
_cell.length_a   1.000
_cell.length_b   1.000
_cell.length_c   1.000
_cell.angle_alpha   90.00
_cell.angle_beta   90.00
_cell.angle_gamma   90.00
#
_symmetry.space_group_name_H-M   'P 1'
#
loop_
_entity.id
_entity.type
_entity.pdbx_description
1 polymer ?
#
loop_
_entity_poly.entity_id
_entity_poly.type
_entity_poly.pdbx_seq_one_letter_code
_entity_poly.pdbx_strand_id
1 'polypeptide(L)' 'MSFQEVKEVPLGSVRPISLIDFQVSVQKIRSSVEAKTLNKYLDWNKDFGDMSM' A
#
# COMPACT_ATOMS: atom_id res chain seq x y z
N MET A 1 11.63 -20.69 -13.46
CA MET A 1 12.53 -20.21 -12.40
C MET A 1 12.46 -21.21 -11.26
N SER A 2 13.52 -21.97 -11.04
CA SER A 2 13.63 -22.86 -9.88
C SER A 2 14.03 -22.06 -8.63
N PHE A 3 13.77 -22.58 -7.44
CA PHE A 3 14.18 -21.93 -6.20
C PHE A 3 15.71 -21.73 -6.09
N GLN A 4 16.49 -22.63 -6.71
CA GLN A 4 17.95 -22.50 -6.78
C GLN A 4 18.37 -21.29 -7.63
N GLU A 5 17.70 -21.06 -8.76
CA GLU A 5 17.98 -19.91 -9.64
C GLU A 5 17.67 -18.56 -8.97
N VAL A 6 16.68 -18.49 -8.07
CA VAL A 6 16.35 -17.25 -7.33
C VAL A 6 17.42 -16.91 -6.29
N LYS A 7 18.03 -17.92 -5.66
CA LYS A 7 19.08 -17.73 -4.64
C LYS A 7 20.36 -17.13 -5.22
N GLU A 8 20.61 -17.38 -6.50
CA GLU A 8 21.86 -17.02 -7.17
C GLU A 8 21.78 -15.70 -7.95
N VAL A 9 20.63 -15.02 -7.98
CA VAL A 9 20.48 -13.72 -8.66
C VAL A 9 21.35 -12.67 -7.97
N PRO A 10 22.38 -12.12 -8.64
CA PRO A 10 23.20 -11.06 -8.05
C PRO A 10 22.39 -9.78 -7.86
N LEU A 11 22.62 -9.06 -6.76
CA LEU A 11 21.89 -7.82 -6.46
C LEU A 11 22.02 -6.75 -7.55
N GLY A 12 23.16 -6.67 -8.24
CA GLY A 12 23.35 -5.72 -9.34
C GLY A 12 22.62 -6.10 -10.63
N SER A 13 22.11 -7.33 -10.71
CA SER A 13 21.40 -7.87 -11.87
C SER A 13 19.88 -7.80 -11.72
N VAL A 14 19.37 -7.34 -10.57
CA VAL A 14 17.94 -7.10 -10.40
C VAL A 14 17.57 -5.78 -11.04
N ARG A 15 16.47 -5.76 -11.80
CA ARG A 15 15.99 -4.53 -12.41
C ARG A 15 15.54 -3.53 -11.31
N PRO A 16 15.65 -2.22 -11.55
CA PRO A 16 15.13 -1.22 -10.62
C PRO A 16 13.60 -1.30 -10.52
N ILE A 17 13.09 -0.76 -9.42
CA ILE A 17 11.65 -0.52 -9.21
C ILE A 17 11.19 0.56 -10.19
N SER A 18 9.99 0.38 -10.73
CA SER A 18 9.40 1.27 -11.73
C SER A 18 7.88 1.39 -11.53
N LEU A 19 7.23 2.27 -12.31
CA LEU A 19 5.79 2.51 -12.20
C LEU A 19 4.94 1.24 -12.39
N ILE A 20 5.36 0.33 -13.29
CA ILE A 20 4.60 -0.90 -13.56
C ILE A 20 4.53 -1.80 -12.32
N ASP A 21 5.55 -1.78 -11.45
CA ASP A 21 5.55 -2.53 -10.19
C ASP A 21 4.43 -2.07 -9.27
N PHE A 22 4.23 -0.76 -9.17
CA PHE A 22 3.15 -0.17 -8.37
C PHE A 22 1.78 -0.48 -8.96
N GLN A 23 1.63 -0.37 -10.29
CA GLN A 23 0.35 -0.66 -10.97
C GLN A 23 -0.08 -2.11 -10.74
N VAL A 24 0.84 -3.06 -10.87
CA VAL A 24 0.57 -4.48 -10.58
C VAL A 24 0.32 -4.70 -9.09
N SER A 25 1.04 -4.00 -8.21
CA SER A 25 0.89 -4.16 -6.76
C SER A 25 -0.45 -3.62 -6.26
N VAL A 26 -0.94 -2.50 -6.78
CA VAL A 26 -2.26 -1.94 -6.43
C VAL A 26 -3.40 -2.88 -6.81
N GLN A 27 -3.22 -3.76 -7.79
CA GLN A 27 -4.21 -4.80 -8.11
C GLN A 27 -4.34 -5.87 -7.02
N LYS A 28 -3.28 -6.09 -6.22
CA LYS A 28 -3.22 -7.09 -5.15
C LYS A 28 -3.46 -6.48 -3.77
N ILE A 29 -2.95 -5.28 -3.54
CA ILE A 29 -3.02 -4.56 -2.27
C ILE A 29 -4.17 -3.56 -2.35
N ARG A 30 -5.18 -3.73 -1.50
CA ARG A 30 -6.36 -2.87 -1.43
C ARG A 30 -6.33 -1.97 -0.20
N SER A 31 -7.18 -0.94 -0.20
CA SER A 31 -7.44 -0.14 0.99
C SER A 31 -7.82 -1.05 2.16
N SER A 32 -7.09 -0.94 3.27
CA SER A 32 -7.31 -1.74 4.48
C SER A 32 -8.43 -1.19 5.36
N VAL A 33 -8.89 0.04 5.10
CA VAL A 33 -9.96 0.70 5.84
C VAL A 33 -11.13 0.95 4.91
N GLU A 34 -12.31 0.49 5.30
CA GLU A 34 -13.54 0.73 4.56
C GLU A 34 -13.98 2.19 4.68
N ALA A 35 -14.61 2.71 3.62
CA ALA A 35 -15.16 4.07 3.61
C ALA A 35 -16.17 4.31 4.75
N LYS A 36 -16.96 3.29 5.14
CA LYS A 36 -17.89 3.39 6.26
C LYS A 36 -17.16 3.65 7.58
N THR A 37 -16.03 2.99 7.80
CA THR A 37 -15.21 3.19 9.00
C THR A 37 -14.56 4.57 8.99
N LEU A 38 -14.09 5.02 7.82
CA LEU A 38 -13.61 6.40 7.66
C LEU A 38 -14.69 7.43 8.03
N ASN A 39 -15.93 7.25 7.54
CA ASN A 39 -17.03 8.17 7.83
C ASN A 39 -17.32 8.27 9.33
N LYS A 40 -17.26 7.14 10.07
CA LYS A 40 -17.42 7.16 11.53
C LYS A 40 -16.35 8.00 12.22
N TYR A 41 -15.10 7.92 11.77
CA TYR A 41 -14.04 8.77 12.31
C TYR A 41 -14.27 10.24 12.00
N LEU A 42 -14.78 10.56 10.82
CA LEU A 42 -15.14 11.93 10.44
C LEU A 42 -16.29 12.48 11.29
N ASP A 43 -17.35 11.71 11.50
CA ASP A 43 -18.49 12.09 12.36
C ASP A 43 -18.01 12.32 13.79
N TRP A 44 -17.20 11.40 14.33
CA TRP A 44 -16.63 11.55 15.67
C TRP A 44 -15.73 12.80 15.77
N ASN A 45 -14.89 13.06 14.78
CA ASN A 45 -14.03 14.24 14.75
C ASN A 45 -14.85 15.55 14.65
N LYS A 46 -16.00 15.52 13.98
CA LYS A 46 -16.89 16.68 13.92
C LYS A 46 -17.50 17.02 15.28
N ASP A 47 -17.90 15.99 16.03
CA ASP A 47 -18.62 16.16 17.29
C ASP A 47 -17.68 16.42 18.48
N PHE A 48 -16.47 15.86 18.45
CA PHE A 48 -15.54 15.85 19.59
C PHE A 48 -14.09 16.21 19.23
N GLY A 49 -13.80 16.40 17.96
CA GLY A 49 -12.45 16.74 17.51
C GLY A 49 -12.10 18.19 17.79
N ASP A 50 -10.79 18.45 17.87
CA ASP A 50 -10.28 19.80 17.97
C ASP A 50 -10.37 20.46 16.58
N MET A 51 -11.46 21.18 16.37
CA MET A 51 -11.71 21.99 15.17
C MET A 51 -11.09 23.39 15.30
N SER A 52 -10.29 23.66 16.35
CA SER A 52 -9.60 24.94 16.45
C SER A 52 -8.57 25.08 15.33
N MET A 53 -8.84 26.03 14.44
CA MET A 53 -7.82 26.68 13.62
C MET A 53 -7.08 27.72 14.46
#